data_AF-A0A512IQS1-F1
#
_entry.id   AF-A0A512IQS1-F1
#
_cell.length_a   1.000
_cell.length_b   1.000
_cell.length_c   1.000
_cell.angle_alpha   90.00
_cell.angle_beta   90.00
_cell.angle_gamma   90.00
#
_symmetry.space_group_name_H-M   'P 1'
#
loop_
_entity.id
_entity.type
_entity.pdbx_description
1 polymer ?
#
loop_
_entity_poly.entity_id
_entity_poly.type
_entity_poly.pdbx_seq_one_letter_code
_entity_poly.pdbx_strand_id
1 'polypeptide(L)' 'MSGSSECRTITVEEAGRRLGVSRNTAYEAAGRGEIPAIRIGRRLLVPLVAFERMLAAATSKQEGA' A
#
# COMPACT_ATOMS: atom_id res chain seq x y z
N MET A 1 21.11 -4.55 15.33
CA MET A 1 19.93 -3.88 14.75
C MET A 1 18.83 -4.91 14.67
N SER A 2 17.78 -4.74 15.48
CA SER A 2 16.74 -5.75 15.69
C SER A 2 16.03 -6.07 14.38
N GLY A 3 16.19 -7.31 13.92
CA GLY A 3 15.33 -7.88 12.89
C GLY A 3 13.96 -8.13 13.50
N SER A 4 13.10 -7.12 13.49
CA SER A 4 11.69 -7.32 13.81
C SER A 4 11.07 -8.19 12.71
N SER A 5 10.85 -9.46 13.04
CA SER A 5 10.07 -10.42 12.24
C SER A 5 8.59 -10.05 12.27
N GLU A 6 8.28 -8.81 11.91
CA GLU A 6 6.91 -8.30 11.88
C GLU A 6 6.34 -8.45 10.46
N CYS A 7 5.03 -8.71 10.39
CA CYS A 7 4.31 -8.82 9.13
C CYS A 7 4.58 -7.60 8.25
N ARG A 8 5.32 -7.76 7.16
CA ARG A 8 5.61 -6.70 6.18
C ARG A 8 4.46 -6.47 5.20
N THR A 9 3.25 -6.87 5.57
CA THR A 9 2.05 -6.78 4.76
C THR A 9 0.91 -6.19 5.59
N ILE A 10 0.14 -5.30 4.98
CA ILE A 10 -1.09 -4.73 5.53
C ILE A 10 -2.28 -5.21 4.69
N THR A 11 -3.52 -5.04 5.18
CA THR A 11 -4.71 -5.32 4.38
C THR A 11 -4.98 -4.18 3.40
N VAL A 12 -5.79 -4.44 2.37
CA VAL A 12 -6.23 -3.39 1.44
C VAL A 12 -7.02 -2.30 2.14
N GLU A 13 -7.85 -2.66 3.13
CA GLU A 13 -8.56 -1.68 3.94
C GLU A 13 -7.61 -0.77 4.72
N GLU A 14 -6.57 -1.33 5.34
CA GLU A 14 -5.57 -0.55 6.07
C GLU A 14 -4.78 0.37 5.14
N ALA A 15 -4.39 -0.11 3.95
CA ALA A 15 -3.79 0.74 2.93
C ALA A 15 -4.73 1.90 2.53
N GLY A 16 -6.03 1.62 2.37
CA GLY A 16 -7.05 2.62 2.11
C GLY A 16 -7.13 3.71 3.17
N ARG A 17 -7.13 3.31 4.46
CA ARG A 17 -7.14 4.23 5.60
C ARG A 17 -5.90 5.14 5.58
N ARG A 18 -4.72 4.60 5.26
CA ARG A 18 -3.47 5.37 5.16
C ARG A 18 -3.46 6.35 3.98
N LEU A 19 -4.17 6.01 2.90
CA LEU A 19 -4.37 6.90 1.74
C LEU A 19 -5.51 7.90 1.94
N GLY A 20 -6.31 7.78 3.00
CA GLY A 20 -7.49 8.62 3.22
C GLY A 20 -8.68 8.28 2.31
N VAL A 21 -8.78 7.05 1.79
CA VAL A 21 -9.87 6.61 0.93
C VAL A 21 -10.79 5.58 1.61
N SER A 22 -12.02 5.47 1.13
CA SER A 22 -12.98 4.49 1.63
C SER A 22 -12.49 3.05 1.40
N ARG A 23 -13.00 2.10 2.19
CA ARG A 23 -12.73 0.66 1.99
C ARG A 23 -13.01 0.24 0.54
N ASN A 24 -14.17 0.64 -0.01
CA ASN A 24 -14.55 0.27 -1.36
C ASN A 24 -13.56 0.81 -2.39
N THR A 25 -13.21 2.10 -2.28
CA THR A 25 -12.20 2.75 -3.13
C THR A 25 -10.85 2.03 -3.06
N ALA A 26 -10.43 1.58 -1.88
CA ALA A 26 -9.18 0.84 -1.72
C ALA A 26 -9.21 -0.53 -2.42
N TYR A 27 -10.31 -1.28 -2.33
CA TYR A 27 -10.45 -2.56 -3.03
C TYR A 27 -10.51 -2.38 -4.55
N GLU A 28 -11.23 -1.36 -5.02
CA GLU A 28 -11.26 -0.98 -6.43
C GLU A 28 -9.86 -0.60 -6.94
N ALA A 29 -9.13 0.25 -6.21
CA ALA A 29 -7.76 0.65 -6.55
C ALA A 29 -6.79 -0.54 -6.53
N ALA A 30 -6.94 -1.47 -5.58
CA ALA A 30 -6.16 -2.71 -5.56
C ALA A 30 -6.51 -3.63 -6.74
N GLY A 31 -7.79 -3.70 -7.14
CA GLY A 31 -8.25 -4.43 -8.31
C GLY A 31 -7.73 -3.86 -9.64
N ARG A 32 -7.58 -2.53 -9.71
CA ARG A 32 -6.98 -1.81 -10.85
C ARG A 32 -5.45 -1.82 -10.85
N GLY A 33 -4.81 -2.27 -9.76
CA GLY A 33 -3.35 -2.28 -9.62
C GLY A 33 -2.74 -0.94 -9.22
N GLU A 34 -3.55 0.04 -8.84
CA GLU A 34 -3.08 1.32 -8.29
C GLU A 34 -2.48 1.13 -6.89
N ILE A 35 -3.13 0.32 -6.03
CA ILE A 35 -2.56 -0.10 -4.75
C ILE A 35 -1.80 -1.41 -4.97
N PRO A 36 -0.50 -1.50 -4.63
CA PRO A 36 0.28 -2.71 -4.83
C PRO A 36 -0.21 -3.82 -3.91
N ALA A 37 -0.94 -4.79 -4.46
CA ALA A 37 -1.52 -5.89 -3.70
C ALA A 37 -1.09 -7.26 -4.26
N ILE A 38 -0.81 -8.19 -3.36
CA ILE A 38 -0.54 -9.59 -3.64
C ILE A 38 -1.70 -10.45 -3.14
N ARG A 39 -2.11 -11.42 -3.95
CA ARG A 39 -3.17 -12.36 -3.59
C ARG A 39 -2.57 -13.65 -3.07
N ILE A 40 -2.86 -13.98 -1.82
CA ILE A 40 -2.46 -15.23 -1.18
C ILE A 40 -3.72 -16.01 -0.81
N GLY A 41 -4.03 -17.03 -1.62
CA GLY A 41 -5.28 -17.76 -1.52
C GLY A 41 -6.49 -16.82 -1.69
N ARG A 42 -7.31 -16.72 -0.63
CA ARG A 42 -8.49 -15.86 -0.60
C ARG A 42 -8.22 -14.45 -0.06
N ARG A 43 -6.99 -14.17 0.39
CA ARG A 43 -6.62 -12.89 1.01
C ARG A 43 -5.91 -12.00 0.01
N LEU A 44 -6.20 -10.70 0.08
CA LEU A 44 -5.51 -9.65 -0.64
C LEU A 44 -4.70 -8.84 0.37
N LEU A 45 -3.37 -8.84 0.20
CA LEU A 45 -2.42 -8.22 1.11
C LEU A 45 -1.60 -7.19 0.36
N VAL A 46 -1.27 -6.08 1.01
CA VAL A 46 -0.48 -4.98 0.46
C VAL A 46 0.91 -5.06 1.08
N PRO A 47 1.98 -5.36 0.33
CA PRO A 47 3.34 -5.32 0.85
C PRO A 47 3.72 -3.90 1.26
N LEU A 48 4.13 -3.71 2.51
CA LEU A 48 4.44 -2.40 3.07
C LEU A 48 5.54 -1.70 2.27
N VAL A 49 6.59 -2.43 1.88
CA VAL A 49 7.70 -1.90 1.05
C VAL A 49 7.21 -1.39 -0.31
N ALA A 50 6.26 -2.08 -0.95
CA ALA A 50 5.74 -1.65 -2.24
C ALA A 50 4.85 -0.41 -2.09
N PHE A 51 4.03 -0.39 -1.04
CA PHE A 51 3.17 0.73 -0.71
C PHE A 51 3.98 2.00 -0.38
N GLU A 52 5.01 1.89 0.45
CA GLU A 52 5.90 3.00 0.77
C GLU A 52 6.65 3.51 -0.46
N ARG A 53 7.14 2.62 -1.32
CA ARG A 53 7.77 3.00 -2.60
C ARG A 53 6.82 3.76 -3.51
N MET A 54 5.55 3.34 -3.59
CA MET A 54 4.51 4.03 -4.37
C MET A 54 4.29 5.46 -3.84
N LEU A 55 4.21 5.63 -2.52
CA LEU A 55 4.07 6.95 -1.89
C LEU A 55 5.30 7.83 -2.10
N ALA A 56 6.50 7.26 -1.96
CA ALA A 56 7.75 7.97 -2.20
C ALA A 56 7.90 8.41 -3.67
N ALA A 57 7.47 7.58 -4.62
CA ALA A 57 7.45 7.94 -6.03
C ALA A 57 6.52 9.14 -6.31
N ALA A 58 5.36 9.22 -5.63
CA ALA A 58 4.41 10.32 -5.79
C ALA A 58 4.95 11.67 -5.27
N THR A 59 5.81 11.67 -4.23
CA THR A 59 6.42 12.91 -3.71
C THR A 59 7.62 13.40 -4.52
N SER A 60 8.04 12.68 -5.58
CA SER A 60 9.24 13.01 -6.37
C SER A 60 9.03 14.17 -7.35
N LYS A 61 7.89 14.88 -7.28
CA LYS A 61 7.76 16.20 -7.88
C LYS A 61 8.58 17.17 -7.02
N GLN A 62 9.85 17.31 -7.39
CA GLN A 62 10.75 18.29 -6.79
C GLN A 62 10.12 19.68 -6.88
N GLU A 63 9.66 20.21 -5.75
CA GLU A 63 9.51 21.63 -5.57
C GLU A 63 10.91 22.23 -5.53
N GLY A 64 11.31 22.83 -6.65
CA GLY A 64 12.29 23.89 -6.61
C GLY A 64 11.67 25.10 -5.91
N ALA A 65 12.28 25.52 -4.81
CA ALA A 65 12.23 26.86 -4.26
C ALA A 65 13.48 27.07 -3.42
#